data_AF-A0A1H7Q6P0-F1
#
_entry.id   AF-A0A1H7Q6P0-F1
#
_cell.length_a   1.000
_cell.length_b   1.000
_cell.length_c   1.000
_cell.angle_alpha   90.00
_cell.angle_beta   90.00
_cell.angle_gamma   90.00
#
_symmetry.space_group_name_H-M   'P 1'
#
loop_
_entity.id
_entity.type
_entity.pdbx_description
1 polymer ?
#
loop_
_entity_poly.entity_id
_entity_poly.type
_entity_poly.pdbx_seq_one_letter_code
_entity_poly.pdbx_strand_id
1 'polypeptide(L)'
;MKLLLVMFSVISPFSVQPAAVPAAHDMQWTVVEEETPEIILASDRSGTVQHFRTLNDISLDDSMNDILANKGQPVHRELDPYLGCPEYQFKDVTVGFCEDTGVVNYVHIDASEKRLKLNQEWIQMNIEAIRDVLGKPYYVAEDGEVFLRGNQALKVYMKSGSNHIEGIDLFDESVS
;
A
#
# COMPACT_ATOMS: atom_id res chain seq x y z
N MET A 1 -26.47 -4.97 -83.97
CA MET A 1 -25.76 -4.50 -82.77
C MET A 1 -26.70 -4.61 -81.58
N LYS A 2 -26.27 -5.34 -80.54
CA LYS A 2 -26.72 -5.35 -79.12
C LYS A 2 -28.14 -5.82 -78.71
N LEU A 3 -28.08 -6.85 -77.85
CA LEU A 3 -28.84 -7.16 -76.62
C LEU A 3 -30.38 -7.17 -76.65
N LEU A 4 -30.95 -8.29 -76.21
CA LEU A 4 -31.61 -8.37 -74.90
C LEU A 4 -31.74 -9.84 -74.49
N LEU A 5 -31.31 -10.20 -73.28
CA LEU A 5 -31.68 -11.47 -72.66
C LEU A 5 -32.08 -11.17 -71.22
N VAL A 6 -33.40 -11.12 -71.03
CA VAL A 6 -34.07 -11.11 -69.74
C VAL A 6 -34.33 -12.57 -69.40
N MET A 7 -34.00 -13.01 -68.19
CA MET A 7 -34.71 -14.14 -67.60
C MET A 7 -34.93 -13.91 -66.11
N PHE A 8 -36.21 -13.97 -65.76
CA PHE A 8 -36.76 -13.89 -64.43
C PHE A 8 -36.52 -15.17 -63.62
N SER A 9 -36.35 -14.92 -62.32
CA SER A 9 -36.39 -15.80 -61.14
C SER A 9 -37.12 -17.14 -61.23
N VAL A 10 -36.58 -18.14 -60.52
CA VAL A 10 -37.33 -19.02 -59.62
C VAL A 10 -36.46 -19.43 -58.42
N ILE A 11 -37.13 -19.70 -57.30
CA ILE A 11 -36.69 -19.64 -55.91
C ILE A 11 -36.42 -21.07 -55.40
N SER A 12 -35.42 -21.29 -54.54
CA SER A 12 -35.39 -22.41 -53.58
C SER A 12 -34.32 -22.19 -52.49
N PRO A 13 -34.67 -22.17 -51.19
CA PRO A 13 -33.69 -22.18 -50.12
C PRO A 13 -33.25 -23.62 -49.81
N PHE A 14 -31.96 -23.91 -49.99
CA PHE A 14 -31.34 -25.15 -49.55
C PHE A 14 -31.05 -25.10 -48.05
N SER A 15 -31.51 -26.14 -47.34
CA SER A 15 -31.18 -26.46 -45.95
C SER A 15 -29.71 -26.77 -45.76
N VAL A 16 -29.10 -26.26 -44.68
CA VAL A 16 -27.77 -26.70 -44.22
C VAL A 16 -27.89 -27.18 -42.77
N GLN A 17 -27.53 -28.44 -42.53
CA GLN A 17 -27.50 -29.07 -41.20
C GLN A 17 -26.38 -28.46 -40.34
N PRO A 18 -26.60 -28.25 -39.03
CA PRO A 18 -25.52 -27.89 -38.10
C PRO A 18 -24.59 -29.08 -37.85
N ALA A 19 -23.28 -28.84 -37.92
CA ALA A 19 -22.24 -29.79 -37.56
C ALA A 19 -22.33 -30.22 -36.09
N ALA A 20 -22.07 -31.50 -35.82
CA ALA A 20 -21.99 -32.04 -34.47
C ALA A 20 -20.81 -31.43 -33.69
N VAL A 21 -21.08 -30.96 -32.47
CA VAL A 21 -20.10 -30.42 -31.53
C VAL A 21 -19.42 -31.60 -30.80
N PRO A 22 -18.09 -31.61 -30.59
CA PRO A 22 -17.44 -32.65 -29.79
C PRO A 22 -17.87 -32.53 -28.33
N ALA A 23 -18.12 -33.66 -27.68
CA ALA A 23 -18.42 -33.73 -26.25
C ALA A 23 -17.25 -33.15 -25.43
N ALA A 24 -17.52 -32.05 -24.71
CA ALA A 24 -16.61 -31.51 -23.71
C ALA A 24 -16.57 -32.47 -22.52
N HIS A 25 -15.36 -32.85 -22.11
CA HIS A 25 -15.13 -33.63 -20.90
C HIS A 25 -15.57 -32.84 -19.67
N ASP A 26 -16.28 -33.52 -18.75
CA ASP A 26 -16.63 -33.04 -17.42
C ASP A 26 -15.36 -32.65 -16.65
N MET A 27 -15.11 -31.34 -16.52
CA MET A 27 -14.17 -30.83 -15.52
C MET A 27 -14.94 -30.66 -14.21
N GLN A 28 -14.74 -31.61 -13.30
CA GLN A 28 -15.24 -31.55 -11.94
C GLN A 28 -14.49 -30.44 -11.20
N TRP A 29 -15.08 -29.25 -11.12
CA TRP A 29 -14.55 -28.15 -10.32
C TRP A 29 -14.66 -28.52 -8.84
N THR A 30 -13.53 -28.80 -8.20
CA THR A 30 -13.43 -28.81 -6.73
C THR A 30 -13.74 -27.40 -6.23
N VAL A 31 -14.85 -27.27 -5.51
CA VAL A 31 -15.20 -26.05 -4.77
C VAL A 31 -14.10 -25.84 -3.74
N VAL A 32 -13.25 -24.84 -3.98
CA VAL A 32 -12.38 -24.29 -2.95
C VAL A 32 -13.32 -23.62 -1.96
N GLU A 33 -13.34 -24.11 -0.72
CA GLU A 33 -14.04 -23.47 0.39
C GLU A 33 -13.35 -22.10 0.59
N GLU A 34 -14.02 -21.06 0.10
CA GLU A 34 -13.55 -19.69 0.21
C GLU A 34 -13.59 -19.33 1.69
N GLU A 35 -12.41 -19.25 2.33
CA GLU A 35 -12.29 -18.77 3.71
C GLU A 35 -12.93 -17.38 3.75
N THR A 36 -14.11 -17.28 4.36
CA THR A 36 -14.82 -16.03 4.50
C THR A 36 -13.92 -15.06 5.26
N PRO A 37 -13.54 -13.91 4.69
CA PRO A 37 -12.67 -12.98 5.39
C PRO A 37 -13.34 -12.55 6.69
N GLU A 38 -12.66 -12.71 7.82
CA GLU A 38 -13.14 -12.20 9.10
C GLU A 38 -13.41 -10.70 8.96
N ILE A 39 -14.67 -10.30 9.12
CA ILE A 39 -15.08 -8.90 9.12
C ILE A 39 -14.62 -8.28 10.44
N ILE A 40 -13.37 -7.85 10.49
CA ILE A 40 -12.85 -7.06 11.62
C ILE A 40 -13.55 -5.69 11.58
N LEU A 41 -14.39 -5.42 12.58
CA LEU A 41 -15.07 -4.14 12.70
C LEU A 41 -14.04 -3.00 12.81
N ALA A 42 -14.33 -1.84 12.21
CA ALA A 42 -13.45 -0.66 12.29
C ALA A 42 -13.10 -0.26 13.74
N SER A 43 -14.01 -0.54 14.69
CA SER A 43 -13.79 -0.33 16.13
C SER A 43 -12.69 -1.22 16.72
N ASP A 44 -12.49 -2.43 16.20
CA ASP A 44 -11.48 -3.37 16.70
C ASP A 44 -10.07 -3.09 16.11
N ARG A 45 -10.01 -2.22 15.08
CA ARG A 45 -8.77 -1.75 14.43
C ARG A 45 -8.27 -0.42 15.01
N SER A 46 -8.99 0.14 15.98
CA SER A 46 -8.71 1.45 16.54
C SER A 46 -8.10 1.32 17.94
N GLY A 47 -6.78 1.49 18.03
CA GLY A 47 -6.08 1.69 19.30
C GLY A 47 -6.31 3.10 19.89
N THR A 48 -5.53 3.49 20.89
CA THR A 48 -5.65 4.81 21.53
C THR A 48 -5.34 5.96 20.57
N VAL A 49 -4.49 5.72 19.56
CA VAL A 49 -4.11 6.70 18.54
C VAL A 49 -5.10 6.70 17.39
N GLN A 50 -5.79 7.83 17.19
CA GLN A 50 -6.81 8.01 16.15
C GLN A 50 -6.28 8.68 14.86
N HIS A 51 -5.11 9.30 14.90
CA HIS A 51 -4.49 10.01 13.76
C HIS A 51 -2.97 9.88 13.81
N PHE A 52 -2.29 9.87 12.67
CA PHE A 52 -0.83 9.83 12.57
C PHE A 52 -0.27 11.19 12.16
N ARG A 53 -0.32 12.16 13.08
CA ARG A 53 0.06 13.55 12.78
C ARG A 53 1.57 13.70 12.59
N THR A 54 2.36 13.06 13.44
CA THR A 54 3.82 13.13 13.38
C THR A 54 4.48 11.81 13.76
N LEU A 55 5.61 11.49 13.13
CA LEU A 55 6.52 10.41 13.53
C LEU A 55 7.90 11.01 13.83
N ASN A 56 8.41 10.77 15.04
CA ASN A 56 9.57 11.47 15.61
C ASN A 56 9.52 12.99 15.36
N ASP A 57 8.37 13.60 15.65
CA ASP A 57 8.10 15.04 15.52
C ASP A 57 8.08 15.59 14.07
N ILE A 58 8.13 14.74 13.04
CA ILE A 58 7.96 15.16 11.63
C ILE A 58 6.56 14.82 11.12
N SER A 59 5.90 15.77 10.48
CA SER A 59 4.63 15.59 9.76
C SER A 59 4.86 15.41 8.26
N LEU A 60 3.92 14.73 7.58
CA LEU A 60 3.90 14.68 6.12
C LEU A 60 3.61 16.05 5.47
N ASP A 61 3.00 16.97 6.24
CA ASP A 61 2.69 18.33 5.82
C ASP A 61 3.84 19.32 6.09
N ASP A 62 4.94 18.88 6.72
CA ASP A 62 6.05 19.77 7.08
C ASP A 62 6.80 20.25 5.83
N SER A 63 7.17 21.54 5.83
CA SER A 63 8.14 22.05 4.85
C SER A 63 9.56 21.72 5.29
N MET A 64 10.53 21.79 4.37
CA MET A 64 11.96 21.68 4.72
C MET A 64 12.37 22.69 5.82
N ASN A 65 11.77 23.89 5.85
CA ASN A 65 12.07 24.85 6.89
C ASN A 65 11.57 24.39 8.27
N ASP A 66 10.39 23.77 8.33
CA ASP A 66 9.83 23.22 9.58
C ASP A 66 10.69 22.05 10.08
N ILE A 67 11.08 21.15 9.17
CA ILE A 67 11.97 20.02 9.46
C ILE A 67 13.30 20.53 10.04
N LEU A 68 13.96 21.48 9.39
CA LEU A 68 15.24 22.02 9.84
C LEU A 68 15.12 22.82 11.15
N ALA A 69 14.00 23.51 11.38
CA ALA A 69 13.73 24.21 12.63
C ALA A 69 13.58 23.23 13.81
N ASN A 70 12.99 22.06 13.55
CA ASN A 70 12.77 21.02 14.56
C ASN A 70 14.01 20.15 14.81
N LYS A 71 14.64 19.65 13.74
CA LYS A 71 15.71 18.65 13.81
C LYS A 71 17.13 19.22 13.70
N GLY A 72 17.26 20.48 13.26
CA GLY A 72 18.55 21.05 12.91
C GLY A 72 19.02 20.57 11.53
N GLN A 73 20.33 20.48 11.34
CA GLN A 73 20.89 20.02 10.06
C GLN A 73 20.90 18.49 9.97
N PRO A 74 20.64 17.91 8.78
CA PRO A 74 20.76 16.48 8.57
C PRO A 74 22.20 16.02 8.77
N VAL A 75 22.38 14.79 9.27
CA VAL A 75 23.70 14.15 9.38
C VAL A 75 24.17 13.59 8.04
N HIS A 76 23.23 13.22 7.18
CA HIS A 76 23.51 12.71 5.84
C HIS A 76 22.37 13.07 4.88
N ARG A 77 22.69 13.14 3.59
CA ARG A 77 21.72 13.32 2.51
C ARG A 77 22.12 12.43 1.35
N GLU A 78 21.20 11.58 0.92
CA GLU A 78 21.37 10.74 -0.26
C GLU A 78 20.13 10.78 -1.15
N LEU A 79 20.20 10.13 -2.31
CA LEU A 79 19.09 10.07 -3.25
C LEU A 79 18.37 8.74 -3.07
N ASP A 80 17.05 8.78 -2.86
CA ASP A 80 16.21 7.59 -2.90
C ASP A 80 16.25 6.99 -4.32
N PRO A 81 16.68 5.73 -4.49
CA PRO A 81 16.81 5.11 -5.81
C PRO A 81 15.46 4.77 -6.48
N TYR A 82 14.37 4.73 -5.72
CA TYR A 82 13.02 4.41 -6.19
C TYR A 82 12.24 5.67 -6.54
N LEU A 83 12.29 6.70 -5.69
CA LEU A 83 11.57 7.96 -5.87
C LEU A 83 12.37 8.99 -6.67
N GLY A 84 13.71 8.87 -6.69
CA GLY A 84 14.59 9.88 -7.29
C GLY A 84 14.57 11.21 -6.53
N CYS A 85 14.07 11.22 -5.29
CA CYS A 85 14.05 12.37 -4.40
C CYS A 85 15.07 12.20 -3.27
N PRO A 86 15.60 13.30 -2.69
CA PRO A 86 16.54 13.18 -1.60
C PRO A 86 15.92 12.61 -0.31
N GLU A 87 16.70 11.80 0.38
CA GLU A 87 16.48 11.39 1.77
C GLU A 87 17.38 12.21 2.68
N TYR A 88 16.80 12.81 3.72
CA TYR A 88 17.51 13.56 4.73
C TYR A 88 17.54 12.74 6.00
N GLN A 89 18.73 12.29 6.37
CA GLN A 89 18.92 11.50 7.58
C GLN A 89 19.24 12.46 8.73
N PHE A 90 18.42 12.39 9.77
CA PHE A 90 18.66 13.03 11.06
C PHE A 90 19.06 11.96 12.06
N LYS A 91 19.36 12.38 13.29
CA LYS A 91 19.87 11.45 14.32
C LYS A 91 18.91 10.30 14.62
N ASP A 92 17.60 10.56 14.56
CA ASP A 92 16.54 9.66 15.03
C ASP A 92 15.46 9.38 13.97
N VAL A 93 15.61 9.92 12.75
CA VAL A 93 14.59 9.83 11.69
C VAL A 93 15.20 10.12 10.33
N THR A 94 14.74 9.42 9.30
CA THR A 94 15.01 9.74 7.89
C THR A 94 13.74 10.31 7.27
N VAL A 95 13.89 11.37 6.48
CA VAL A 95 12.75 12.04 5.81
C VAL A 95 12.98 12.03 4.30
N GLY A 96 12.10 11.34 3.56
CA GLY A 96 12.05 11.42 2.11
C GLY A 96 11.34 12.70 1.68
N PHE A 97 12.08 13.70 1.19
CA PHE A 97 11.53 15.01 0.82
C PHE A 97 11.89 15.35 -0.63
N CYS A 98 10.87 15.49 -1.47
CA CYS A 98 11.05 15.92 -2.85
C CYS A 98 11.15 17.45 -2.93
N GLU A 99 12.35 17.96 -3.25
CA GLU A 99 12.61 19.41 -3.32
C GLU A 99 11.78 20.13 -4.40
N ASP A 100 11.39 19.43 -5.47
CA ASP A 100 10.66 19.98 -6.61
C ASP A 100 9.15 20.17 -6.34
N THR A 101 8.54 19.24 -5.61
CA THR A 101 7.14 19.33 -5.16
C THR A 101 7.01 20.01 -3.81
N GLY A 102 8.07 20.01 -3.00
CA GLY A 102 8.10 20.57 -1.66
C GLY A 102 7.34 19.72 -0.62
N VAL A 103 7.17 18.43 -0.88
CA VAL A 103 6.38 17.51 -0.02
C VAL A 103 7.27 16.47 0.66
N VAL A 104 6.88 16.08 1.87
CA VAL A 104 7.40 14.88 2.54
C VAL A 104 6.62 13.68 2.01
N ASN A 105 7.31 12.76 1.34
CA ASN A 105 6.68 11.52 0.87
C ASN A 105 6.54 10.51 2.00
N TYR A 106 7.58 10.40 2.83
CA TYR A 106 7.58 9.47 3.94
C TYR A 106 8.52 9.93 5.05
N VAL A 107 8.25 9.42 6.25
CA VAL A 107 9.09 9.55 7.44
C VAL A 107 9.45 8.15 7.91
N HIS A 108 10.74 7.85 8.04
CA HIS A 108 11.25 6.52 8.35
C HIS A 108 12.03 6.50 9.67
N ILE A 109 11.78 5.47 10.47
CA ILE A 109 12.55 5.15 11.68
C ILE A 109 13.26 3.82 11.49
N ASP A 110 14.58 3.84 11.63
CA ASP A 110 15.44 2.65 11.53
C ASP A 110 15.28 1.75 12.78
N ALA A 111 15.40 0.44 12.60
CA ALA A 111 15.29 -0.54 13.68
C ALA A 111 16.35 -0.42 14.80
N SER A 112 17.44 0.31 14.57
CA SER A 112 18.45 0.60 15.61
C SER A 112 17.92 1.54 16.71
N GLU A 113 16.83 2.28 16.45
CA GLU A 113 16.16 3.07 17.45
C GLU A 113 15.44 2.20 18.49
N LYS A 114 15.55 2.59 19.77
CA LYS A 114 14.92 1.82 20.86
C LYS A 114 13.43 2.10 20.98
N ARG A 115 13.00 3.26 20.52
CA ARG A 115 11.65 3.80 20.66
C ARG A 115 11.37 4.75 19.51
N LEU A 116 10.10 4.89 19.17
CA LEU A 116 9.59 5.93 18.29
C LEU A 116 8.65 6.85 19.07
N LYS A 117 8.47 8.07 18.59
CA LYS A 117 7.46 9.01 19.06
C LYS A 117 6.39 9.18 18.00
N LEU A 118 5.21 8.65 18.25
CA LEU A 118 4.06 8.84 17.39
C LEU A 118 3.16 9.91 18.01
N ASN A 119 2.92 11.01 17.31
CA ASN A 119 2.36 12.23 17.88
C ASN A 119 3.18 12.70 19.10
N GLN A 120 2.60 12.60 20.30
CA GLN A 120 3.27 12.94 21.57
C GLN A 120 3.54 11.71 22.45
N GLU A 121 3.29 10.50 21.95
CA GLU A 121 3.40 9.25 22.70
C GLU A 121 4.67 8.48 22.29
N TRP A 122 5.46 8.07 23.29
CA TRP A 122 6.65 7.24 23.08
C TRP A 122 6.28 5.76 23.11
N ILE A 123 6.59 5.04 22.04
CA ILE A 123 6.29 3.62 21.85
C ILE A 123 7.62 2.85 21.77
N GLN A 124 7.73 1.70 22.44
CA GLN A 124 8.93 0.85 22.29
C GLN A 124 9.01 0.29 20.86
N MET A 125 10.23 0.11 20.35
CA MET A 125 10.47 -0.56 19.06
C MET A 125 10.26 -2.08 19.20
N ASN A 126 9.01 -2.48 19.45
CA ASN A 126 8.55 -3.85 19.62
C ASN A 126 7.10 -3.95 19.11
N ILE A 127 6.81 -4.97 18.30
CA ILE A 127 5.51 -5.12 17.66
C ILE A 127 4.34 -5.25 18.64
N GLU A 128 4.54 -5.85 19.81
CA GLU A 128 3.50 -5.96 20.85
C GLU A 128 3.15 -4.57 21.40
N ALA A 129 4.15 -3.75 21.74
CA ALA A 129 3.94 -2.39 22.21
C ALA A 129 3.28 -1.51 21.14
N ILE A 130 3.61 -1.72 19.87
CA ILE A 130 2.99 -1.01 18.75
C ILE A 130 1.51 -1.40 18.64
N ARG A 131 1.18 -2.71 18.63
CA ARG A 131 -0.21 -3.19 18.57
C ARG A 131 -1.02 -2.76 19.79
N ASP A 132 -0.42 -2.67 20.97
CA ASP A 132 -1.10 -2.17 22.17
C ASP A 132 -1.59 -0.73 21.99
N VAL A 133 -0.80 0.12 21.32
CA VAL A 133 -1.13 1.53 21.07
C VAL A 133 -2.00 1.70 19.83
N LEU A 134 -1.74 0.93 18.77
CA LEU A 134 -2.38 1.09 17.47
C LEU A 134 -3.60 0.18 17.26
N GLY A 135 -3.80 -0.82 18.11
CA GLY A 135 -4.84 -1.84 17.94
C GLY A 135 -4.43 -2.90 16.91
N LYS A 136 -5.42 -3.56 16.31
CA LYS A 136 -5.17 -4.57 15.26
C LYS A 136 -4.72 -3.90 13.96
N PRO A 137 -3.77 -4.49 13.22
CA PRO A 137 -3.38 -4.00 11.90
C PRO A 137 -4.55 -4.03 10.93
N TYR A 138 -4.52 -3.13 9.96
CA TYR A 138 -5.45 -3.12 8.84
C TYR A 138 -5.13 -4.25 7.85
N TYR A 139 -3.83 -4.47 7.61
CA TYR A 139 -3.32 -5.51 6.71
C TYR A 139 -2.03 -6.10 7.30
N VAL A 140 -1.85 -7.41 7.12
CA VAL A 140 -0.64 -8.14 7.53
C VAL A 140 -0.05 -8.78 6.27
N ALA A 141 1.20 -8.44 5.98
CA ALA A 141 1.98 -8.95 4.87
C ALA A 141 3.12 -9.86 5.38
N GLU A 142 3.81 -10.52 4.46
CA GLU A 142 5.02 -11.28 4.82
C GLU A 142 6.11 -10.40 5.44
N ASP A 143 6.21 -9.16 4.96
CA ASP A 143 7.26 -8.20 5.31
C ASP A 143 6.83 -7.17 6.36
N GLY A 144 5.64 -7.29 6.96
CA GLY A 144 5.21 -6.31 7.95
C GLY A 144 3.72 -6.20 8.23
N GLU A 145 3.38 -5.22 9.07
CA GLU A 145 2.01 -4.84 9.40
C GLU A 145 1.73 -3.40 8.97
N VAL A 146 0.53 -3.17 8.43
CA VAL A 146 0.07 -1.84 8.03
C VAL A 146 -1.08 -1.41 8.94
N PHE A 147 -0.95 -0.23 9.51
CA PHE A 147 -1.99 0.45 10.28
C PHE A 147 -2.46 1.67 9.49
N LEU A 148 -3.79 1.89 9.41
CA LEU A 148 -4.36 3.04 8.68
C LEU A 148 -5.15 3.96 9.61
N ARG A 149 -5.03 5.27 9.39
CA ARG A 149 -5.83 6.34 10.02
C ARG A 149 -6.16 7.42 8.99
N GLY A 150 -7.36 7.33 8.40
CA GLY A 150 -7.69 8.15 7.23
C GLY A 150 -6.79 7.77 6.05
N ASN A 151 -6.17 8.76 5.41
CA ASN A 151 -5.24 8.54 4.29
C ASN A 151 -3.79 8.29 4.77
N GLN A 152 -3.53 8.29 6.08
CA GLN A 152 -2.19 8.07 6.61
C GLN A 152 -2.00 6.59 6.94
N ALA A 153 -0.88 6.04 6.48
CA ALA A 153 -0.45 4.70 6.79
C ALA A 153 0.80 4.72 7.67
N LEU A 154 0.85 3.78 8.61
CA LEU A 154 2.07 3.42 9.31
C LEU A 154 2.38 1.96 8.97
N LYS A 155 3.47 1.73 8.23
CA LYS A 155 3.95 0.37 7.91
C LYS A 155 5.10 0.02 8.82
N VAL A 156 4.94 -1.06 9.57
CA VAL A 156 5.99 -1.66 10.40
C VAL A 156 6.59 -2.81 9.61
N TYR A 157 7.80 -2.61 9.09
CA TYR A 157 8.54 -3.63 8.37
C TYR A 157 9.11 -4.63 9.37
N MET A 158 8.97 -5.91 9.06
CA MET A 158 9.49 -6.99 9.87
C MET A 158 10.21 -8.00 9.00
N LYS A 159 11.26 -8.59 9.59
CA LYS A 159 11.93 -9.72 8.98
C LYS A 159 10.95 -10.88 8.83
N SER A 160 10.78 -11.35 7.60
CA SER A 160 9.85 -12.44 7.23
C SER A 160 9.90 -13.61 8.22
N GLY A 161 8.71 -14.02 8.69
CA GLY A 161 8.52 -15.10 9.65
C GLY A 161 8.93 -14.79 11.09
N SER A 162 9.20 -13.52 11.44
CA SER A 162 9.57 -13.12 12.81
C SER A 162 8.93 -11.79 13.23
N ASN A 163 8.95 -11.52 14.53
CA ASN A 163 8.53 -10.23 15.11
C ASN A 163 9.68 -9.22 15.19
N HIS A 164 10.77 -9.43 14.45
CA HIS A 164 11.90 -8.51 14.43
C HIS A 164 11.61 -7.35 13.48
N ILE A 165 11.43 -6.15 14.04
CA ILE A 165 11.20 -4.93 13.28
C ILE A 165 12.49 -4.56 12.54
N GLU A 166 12.37 -4.26 11.25
CA GLU A 166 13.45 -3.76 10.39
C GLU A 166 13.34 -2.25 10.11
N GLY A 167 12.16 -1.67 10.27
CA GLY A 167 11.94 -0.23 10.19
C GLY A 167 10.46 0.12 10.26
N ILE A 168 10.17 1.42 10.34
CA ILE A 168 8.79 1.93 10.38
C ILE A 168 8.66 3.16 9.51
N ASP A 169 7.70 3.16 8.59
CA ASP A 169 7.36 4.31 7.76
C ASP A 169 6.01 4.90 8.15
N LEU A 170 5.93 6.23 8.16
CA LEU A 170 4.71 7.00 8.03
C LEU A 170 4.66 7.60 6.62
N PHE A 171 3.55 7.41 5.91
CA PHE A 171 3.34 7.93 4.55
C PHE A 171 1.84 8.12 4.27
N ASP A 172 1.53 8.82 3.16
CA ASP A 172 0.16 8.96 2.66
C ASP A 172 -0.16 7.79 1.71
N GLU A 173 -1.16 7.00 2.09
CA GLU A 173 -1.60 5.80 1.36
C GLU A 173 -2.25 6.15 0.02
N SER A 174 -2.79 7.35 -0.14
CA SER A 174 -3.46 7.78 -1.37
C SER A 174 -2.51 8.12 -2.52
N VAL A 175 -1.21 8.25 -2.22
CA VAL A 175 -0.16 8.60 -3.18
C VAL A 175 0.87 7.48 -3.38
N SER A 176 0.66 6.33 -2.74
CA SER A 176 1.55 5.15 -2.76
C SER A 176 1.18 4.11 -3.81
#